data_AF-A0A942A9G8-F1
#
_entry.id   AF-A0A942A9G8-F1
#
_cell.length_a   1.000
_cell.length_b   1.000
_cell.length_c   1.000
_cell.angle_alpha   90.00
_cell.angle_beta   90.00
_cell.angle_gamma   90.00
#
_symmetry.space_group_name_H-M   'P 1'
#
loop_
_entity.id
_entity.type
_entity.pdbx_description
1 polymer ?
#
loop_
_entity_poly.entity_id
_entity_poly.type
_entity_poly.pdbx_seq_one_letter_code
_entity_poly.pdbx_strand_id
1 'polypeptide(L)'
;MEDIKPYNTLFLDRDGVINQQRPHDYVKTTGEFIFIDGALEALRLLSPLFKHIIIVTNQRGVGKGIMTRKDLEEIHAYMMNEVSGQGGRIDKIYVCTDTSDYCKNRKPNTGMALQAKD
;
A
#
# COMPACT_ATOMS: atom_id res chain seq x y z
N MET A 1 25.96 -12.14 12.96
CA MET A 1 24.61 -11.60 12.69
C MET A 1 23.79 -12.83 12.31
N GLU A 2 23.08 -13.39 13.28
CA GLU A 2 22.38 -14.67 13.13
C GLU A 2 21.43 -14.66 11.92
N ASP A 3 21.36 -15.80 11.24
CA ASP A 3 20.63 -16.06 10.01
C ASP A 3 19.15 -15.66 10.12
N ILE A 4 18.85 -14.40 9.75
CA ILE A 4 17.52 -14.03 9.28
C ILE A 4 17.29 -14.88 8.04
N LYS A 5 16.47 -15.94 8.14
CA LYS A 5 15.92 -16.62 6.95
C LYS A 5 15.55 -15.54 5.95
N PRO A 6 15.99 -15.60 4.68
CA PRO A 6 15.70 -14.52 3.74
C PRO A 6 14.18 -14.39 3.61
N TYR A 7 13.62 -13.36 4.26
CA TYR A 7 12.22 -13.01 4.09
C TYR A 7 12.09 -12.58 2.64
N ASN A 8 11.38 -13.38 1.85
CA ASN A 8 11.26 -13.14 0.42
C ASN A 8 10.18 -12.09 0.09
N THR A 9 9.35 -11.73 1.06
CA THR A 9 8.18 -10.86 0.88
C THR A 9 8.21 -9.72 1.88
N LEU A 10 8.07 -8.50 1.38
CA LEU A 10 7.95 -7.27 2.15
C LEU A 10 6.50 -6.77 2.07
N PHE A 11 5.86 -6.61 3.23
CA PHE A 11 4.55 -5.97 3.34
C PHE A 11 4.71 -4.52 3.80
N LEU A 12 4.08 -3.58 3.11
CA LEU A 12 4.11 -2.16 3.45
C LEU A 12 2.69 -1.60 3.60
N ASP A 13 2.54 -0.61 4.48
CA ASP A 13 1.37 0.27 4.43
C ASP A 13 1.51 1.30 3.29
N ARG A 14 0.43 2.02 3.01
CA ARG A 14 0.40 3.11 2.03
C ARG A 14 0.52 4.47 2.72
N ASP A 15 -0.52 4.87 3.45
CA ASP A 15 -0.61 6.18 4.10
C ASP A 15 0.28 6.22 5.35
N GLY A 16 1.23 7.16 5.39
CA GLY A 16 2.24 7.30 6.43
C GLY A 16 3.52 6.47 6.20
N VAL A 17 3.58 5.68 5.12
CA VAL A 17 4.75 4.85 4.78
C VAL A 17 5.26 5.15 3.37
N ILE A 18 4.38 5.12 2.37
CA ILE A 18 4.72 5.47 0.97
C ILE A 18 4.31 6.91 0.67
N ASN A 19 3.10 7.29 1.03
CA ASN A 19 2.60 8.65 0.90
C ASN A 19 2.36 9.28 2.26
N GLN A 20 2.33 10.61 2.31
CA GLN A 20 2.00 11.35 3.52
C GLN A 20 0.61 10.95 4.02
N GLN A 21 0.52 10.67 5.31
CA GLN A 21 -0.78 10.43 5.94
C GLN A 21 -1.56 11.75 6.00
N ARG A 22 -2.88 11.69 5.79
CA ARG A 22 -3.80 12.81 5.98
C ARG A 22 -4.66 12.55 7.21
N PRO A 23 -4.30 13.05 8.41
CA PRO A 23 -5.09 12.82 9.62
C PRO A 23 -6.52 13.31 9.44
N HIS A 24 -7.49 12.48 9.81
CA HIS A 24 -8.93 12.77 9.69
C HIS A 24 -9.45 13.04 8.26
N ASP A 25 -8.65 12.76 7.22
CA ASP A 25 -9.02 12.92 5.81
C ASP A 25 -8.55 11.67 5.02
N TYR A 26 -8.82 11.66 3.71
CA TYR A 26 -8.44 10.61 2.77
C TYR A 26 -7.70 11.22 1.59
N VAL A 27 -6.79 10.44 0.99
CA VAL A 27 -6.25 10.76 -0.34
C VAL A 27 -7.30 10.34 -1.36
N LYS A 28 -7.91 11.32 -2.02
CA LYS A 28 -9.08 11.17 -2.90
C LYS A 28 -8.72 11.36 -4.38
N THR A 29 -7.57 11.97 -4.66
CA THR A 29 -7.08 12.20 -6.03
C THR A 29 -5.57 11.94 -6.09
N THR A 30 -5.02 11.80 -7.30
CA THR A 30 -3.57 11.67 -7.52
C THR A 30 -2.80 12.90 -7.06
N GLY A 31 -3.36 14.10 -7.21
CA GLY A 31 -2.75 15.35 -6.72
C GLY A 31 -2.68 15.47 -5.20
N GLU A 32 -3.49 14.70 -4.46
CA GLU A 32 -3.40 14.58 -3.00
C GLU A 32 -2.41 13.49 -2.54
N PHE A 33 -1.93 12.65 -3.47
CA PHE A 33 -0.98 11.58 -3.19
C PHE A 33 0.45 12.13 -3.21
N ILE A 34 0.91 12.60 -2.05
CA ILE A 34 2.26 13.14 -1.91
C ILE A 34 3.17 12.04 -1.36
N PHE A 35 4.18 11.64 -2.11
CA PHE A 35 5.18 10.68 -1.64
C PHE A 35 5.92 11.23 -0.40
N ILE A 36 6.23 10.34 0.53
CA ILE A 36 7.16 10.65 1.63
C ILE A 36 8.57 10.74 1.04
N ASP A 37 9.38 11.66 1.57
CA ASP A 37 10.77 11.83 1.15
C ASP A 37 11.55 10.51 1.26
N GLY A 38 12.21 10.13 0.16
CA GLY A 38 12.96 8.88 0.06
C GLY A 38 12.11 7.62 -0.18
N ALA A 39 10.77 7.68 -0.18
CA ALA A 39 9.94 6.47 -0.38
C ALA A 39 10.18 5.79 -1.74
N LEU A 40 10.30 6.58 -2.82
CA LEU A 40 10.60 6.07 -4.16
C LEU A 40 12.00 5.44 -4.23
N GLU A 41 13.00 6.09 -3.62
CA GLU A 41 14.36 5.56 -3.55
C GLU A 41 14.43 4.27 -2.73
N ALA A 42 13.74 4.22 -1.58
CA ALA A 42 13.66 3.03 -0.75
C ALA A 42 13.04 1.86 -1.52
N LEU A 43 11.90 2.07 -2.20
CA LEU A 43 11.26 1.04 -3.01
C LEU A 43 12.17 0.55 -4.15
N ARG A 44 12.93 1.44 -4.80
CA ARG A 44 13.96 1.08 -5.79
C ARG A 44 15.04 0.19 -5.18
N LEU A 45 15.59 0.56 -4.02
CA LEU A 45 16.65 -0.20 -3.34
C LEU A 45 16.18 -1.54 -2.78
N LEU A 46 14.92 -1.63 -2.34
CA LEU A 46 14.33 -2.85 -1.77
C LEU A 46 13.87 -3.84 -2.85
N SER A 47 13.52 -3.37 -4.04
CA SER A 47 13.04 -4.19 -5.16
C SER A 47 13.92 -5.39 -5.54
N PRO A 48 15.27 -5.29 -5.58
CA PRO A 48 16.13 -6.45 -5.82
C PRO A 48 16.34 -7.34 -4.59
N LEU A 49 16.05 -6.84 -3.38
CA LEU A 49 16.28 -7.57 -2.12
C LEU A 49 15.12 -8.50 -1.76
N PHE A 50 13.89 -8.15 -2.19
CA PHE A 50 12.70 -8.94 -1.94
C PHE A 50 12.16 -9.53 -3.24
N LYS A 51 11.73 -10.79 -3.18
CA LYS A 51 11.00 -11.44 -4.28
C LYS A 51 9.64 -10.79 -4.51
N HIS A 52 8.97 -10.36 -3.44
CA HIS A 52 7.65 -9.73 -3.49
C HIS A 52 7.59 -8.48 -2.61
N ILE A 53 7.10 -7.36 -3.14
CA ILE A 53 6.74 -6.15 -2.40
C ILE A 53 5.23 -5.96 -2.52
N ILE A 54 4.54 -6.06 -1.39
CA ILE A 54 3.08 -6.09 -1.31
C ILE A 54 2.60 -4.93 -0.45
N ILE A 55 1.61 -4.18 -0.94
CA ILE A 55 0.95 -3.13 -0.17
C ILE A 55 -0.30 -3.70 0.49
N VAL A 56 -0.48 -3.42 1.78
CA VAL A 56 -1.68 -3.77 2.54
C VAL A 56 -2.24 -2.51 3.18
N THR A 57 -3.45 -2.07 2.77
CA THR A 57 -3.94 -0.74 3.15
C THR A 57 -5.44 -0.71 3.50
N ASN A 58 -5.80 0.11 4.50
CA ASN A 58 -7.19 0.36 4.90
C ASN A 58 -7.69 1.64 4.19
N GLN A 59 -8.66 1.53 3.29
CA GLN A 59 -9.18 2.64 2.47
C GLN A 59 -10.68 2.84 2.70
N ARG A 60 -11.03 3.21 3.95
CA ARG A 60 -12.43 3.40 4.39
C ARG A 60 -13.16 4.53 3.66
N GLY A 61 -12.44 5.44 3.00
CA GLY A 61 -13.04 6.51 2.18
C GLY A 61 -13.98 5.96 1.11
N VAL A 62 -13.67 4.79 0.55
CA VAL A 62 -14.55 4.11 -0.42
C VAL A 62 -15.84 3.62 0.25
N GLY A 63 -15.74 2.85 1.35
CA GLY A 63 -16.94 2.36 2.05
C GLY A 63 -17.79 3.45 2.68
N LYS A 64 -17.21 4.63 2.94
CA LYS A 64 -17.92 5.82 3.40
C LYS A 64 -18.56 6.65 2.28
N GLY A 65 -18.34 6.29 1.01
CA GLY A 65 -18.85 7.05 -0.14
C GLY A 65 -18.15 8.40 -0.38
N ILE A 66 -16.97 8.62 0.24
CA ILE A 66 -16.18 9.86 0.07
C ILE A 66 -15.45 9.87 -1.28
N MET A 67 -15.13 8.68 -1.80
CA MET A 67 -14.54 8.46 -3.11
C MET A 67 -15.05 7.13 -3.67
N THR A 68 -14.98 6.95 -4.97
CA THR A 68 -15.36 5.70 -5.62
C THR A 68 -14.22 4.68 -5.58
N ARG A 69 -14.56 3.41 -5.85
CA ARG A 69 -13.56 2.37 -6.07
C ARG A 69 -12.64 2.69 -7.25
N LYS A 70 -13.17 3.34 -8.28
CA LYS A 70 -12.42 3.77 -9.46
C LYS A 70 -11.39 4.85 -9.11
N ASP A 71 -11.79 5.87 -8.33
CA ASP A 71 -10.86 6.91 -7.88
C ASP A 71 -9.67 6.30 -7.10
N LEU A 72 -9.96 5.28 -6.28
CA LEU A 72 -8.92 4.57 -5.53
C LEU A 72 -7.97 3.80 -6.46
N GLU A 73 -8.51 3.13 -7.47
CA GLU A 73 -7.73 2.39 -8.48
C GLU A 73 -6.85 3.34 -9.31
N GLU A 74 -7.33 4.54 -9.64
CA GLU A 74 -6.54 5.58 -10.32
C GLU A 74 -5.36 6.05 -9.45
N ILE A 75 -5.58 6.25 -8.14
CA ILE A 75 -4.51 6.59 -7.20
C ILE A 75 -3.49 5.45 -7.07
N HIS A 76 -3.95 4.20 -7.01
CA HIS A 76 -3.06 3.03 -6.96
C HIS A 76 -2.26 2.89 -8.26
N ALA A 77 -2.88 3.11 -9.42
CA ALA A 77 -2.19 3.10 -10.71
C ALA A 77 -1.13 4.20 -10.79
N TYR A 78 -1.46 5.43 -10.37
CA TYR A 78 -0.51 6.53 -10.28
C TYR A 78 0.69 6.16 -9.39
N MET A 79 0.44 5.68 -8.16
CA MET A 79 1.50 5.27 -7.25
C MET A 79 2.42 4.20 -7.87
N MET A 80 1.84 3.15 -8.47
CA MET A 80 2.64 2.08 -9.10
C MET A 80 3.46 2.60 -10.29
N ASN A 81 2.89 3.50 -11.09
CA ASN A 81 3.58 4.10 -12.24
C ASN A 81 4.79 4.92 -11.78
N GLU A 82 4.63 5.81 -10.79
CA GLU A 82 5.73 6.61 -10.25
C GLU A 82 6.84 5.73 -9.64
N VAL A 83 6.46 4.68 -8.90
CA VAL A 83 7.41 3.72 -8.34
C VAL A 83 8.18 3.00 -9.44
N SER A 84 7.48 2.51 -10.48
CA SER A 84 8.10 1.82 -11.61
C SER A 84 8.98 2.73 -12.45
N GLY A 85 8.59 4.00 -12.64
CA GLY A 85 9.36 5.02 -13.35
C GLY A 85 10.71 5.31 -12.70
N GLN A 86 10.83 5.09 -11.39
CA GLN A 86 12.09 5.20 -10.64
C GLN A 86 12.83 3.86 -10.48
N GLY A 87 12.39 2.80 -11.16
CA GLY A 87 13.00 1.48 -11.10
C GLY A 87 12.65 0.67 -9.84
N GLY A 88 11.64 1.08 -9.08
CA GLY A 88 11.05 0.28 -8.01
C GLY A 88 9.94 -0.66 -8.50
N ARG A 89 9.42 -1.48 -7.59
CA ARG A 89 8.36 -2.46 -7.88
C ARG A 89 7.36 -2.56 -6.73
N ILE A 90 6.09 -2.65 -7.10
CA ILE A 90 4.99 -3.10 -6.23
C ILE A 90 4.31 -4.24 -6.96
N ASP A 91 4.32 -5.43 -6.37
CA ASP A 91 3.83 -6.66 -7.02
C ASP A 91 2.31 -6.83 -6.83
N LYS A 92 1.77 -6.39 -5.69
CA LYS A 92 0.34 -6.49 -5.38
C LYS A 92 -0.10 -5.46 -4.36
N ILE A 93 -1.35 -5.04 -4.47
CA ILE A 93 -2.02 -4.20 -3.48
C ILE A 93 -3.26 -4.96 -2.99
N TYR A 94 -3.31 -5.20 -1.68
CA TYR A 94 -4.51 -5.67 -0.99
C TYR A 94 -5.12 -4.51 -0.20
N VAL A 95 -6.43 -4.35 -0.35
CA VAL A 95 -7.15 -3.22 0.22
C VAL A 95 -8.40 -3.66 0.96
N CYS A 96 -8.61 -3.08 2.14
CA CYS A 96 -9.88 -3.14 2.85
C CYS A 96 -10.61 -1.81 2.71
N THR A 97 -11.76 -1.81 2.03
CA THR A 97 -12.62 -0.63 1.88
C THR A 97 -13.78 -0.59 2.89
N ASP A 98 -13.92 -1.65 3.69
CA ASP A 98 -15.02 -1.82 4.64
C ASP A 98 -14.94 -0.79 5.78
N THR A 99 -16.09 -0.26 6.18
CA THR A 99 -16.20 0.69 7.28
C THR A 99 -16.27 0.00 8.65
N SER A 100 -16.63 -1.28 8.66
CA SER A 100 -16.72 -2.14 9.85
C SER A 100 -15.35 -2.38 10.46
N ASP A 101 -15.26 -2.29 11.79
CA ASP A 101 -14.06 -2.69 12.53
C ASP A 101 -13.88 -4.23 12.55
N TYR A 102 -14.96 -4.99 12.31
CA TYR A 102 -14.98 -6.45 12.34
C TYR A 102 -14.60 -7.11 11.02
N CYS A 103 -14.31 -6.33 9.97
CA CYS A 103 -13.90 -6.88 8.70
C CYS A 103 -12.57 -7.64 8.87
N LYS A 104 -12.56 -8.94 8.51
CA LYS A 104 -11.36 -9.79 8.60
C LYS A 104 -10.15 -9.24 7.82
N ASN A 105 -10.41 -8.44 6.79
CA ASN A 105 -9.39 -7.83 5.95
C ASN A 105 -8.92 -6.47 6.48
N ARG A 106 -9.58 -5.89 7.47
CA ARG A 106 -9.18 -4.59 8.01
C ARG A 106 -8.05 -4.76 9.00
N LYS A 107 -6.90 -4.09 8.77
CA LYS A 107 -5.83 -4.04 9.77
C LYS A 107 -6.39 -3.45 11.09
N PRO A 108 -6.07 -4.03 12.25
CA PRO A 108 -4.95 -4.95 12.51
C PRO A 108 -5.22 -6.46 12.25
N ASN A 109 -6.39 -6.85 11.73
CA ASN A 109 -6.63 -8.25 11.35
C ASN A 109 -5.71 -8.70 10.20
N THR A 110 -5.43 -10.01 10.14
CA THR A 110 -4.44 -10.59 9.21
C THR A 110 -4.99 -10.91 7.82
N GLY A 111 -6.28 -10.63 7.53
CA GLY A 111 -6.94 -11.12 6.32
C GLY A 111 -6.28 -10.71 5.01
N MET A 112 -5.78 -9.47 4.89
CA MET A 112 -5.04 -9.05 3.69
C MET A 112 -3.69 -9.76 3.54
N ALA A 113 -2.99 -10.04 4.64
CA ALA A 113 -1.74 -10.79 4.60
C ALA A 113 -1.97 -12.27 4.25
N LEU A 114 -3.09 -12.86 4.69
CA LEU A 114 -3.45 -14.22 4.32
C LEU A 114 -3.78 -14.37 2.82
N GLN A 115 -4.34 -13.34 2.18
CA GLN A 115 -4.59 -13.33 0.73
C GLN A 115 -3.32 -13.31 -0.13
N ALA A 116 -2.16 -12.99 0.45
CA ALA A 116 -0.87 -12.98 -0.22
C ALA A 116 -0.17 -14.33 -0.22
N LYS A 117 -0.79 -15.36 0.36
CA LYS A 117 -0.27 -16.75 0.34
C LYS A 117 -0.60 -17.49 -0.95
N ASP A 118 -1.64 -17.06 -1.65
CA ASP A 118 -2.15 -17.65 -2.89
C ASP A 118 -1.44 -17.03 -4.11
#